data_AF-A0A1N7Q4U0-F1
#
_entry.id   AF-A0A1N7Q4U0-F1
#
_cell.length_a   1.000
_cell.length_b   1.000
_cell.length_c   1.000
_cell.angle_alpha   90.00
_cell.angle_beta   90.00
_cell.angle_gamma   90.00
#
_symmetry.space_group_name_H-M   'P 1'
#
loop_
_entity.id
_entity.type
_entity.pdbx_description
1 polymer ?
#
loop_
_entity_poly.entity_id
_entity_poly.type
_entity_poly.pdbx_seq_one_letter_code
_entity_poly.pdbx_strand_id
1 'polypeptide(L)'
;MEEIYLNKILNNDEILKTISEVFTELQVFHDDFTGNSPEKLDIDNPAHIFFNTDDGFGSREFNFRISIYRTPKVHEKERELYLAKIFSEQYRIKTLVPFSNPDDLGDPFYDIVFDDGKIYLADDSKVDDSTGGDVEILHEYHLEMFDFDKKAEIIKYQTT
;
A
#
# COMPACT_ATOMS: atom_id res chain seq x y z
N MET A 1 7.46 -6.43 -2.41
CA MET A 1 6.32 -6.57 -1.50
C MET A 1 5.84 -5.17 -1.28
N GLU A 2 4.58 -4.91 -1.59
CA GLU A 2 3.95 -3.64 -1.33
C GLU A 2 3.31 -3.69 0.07
N GLU A 3 3.55 -2.69 0.91
CA GLU A 3 2.98 -2.53 2.25
C GLU A 3 2.17 -1.23 2.31
N ILE A 4 0.89 -1.37 2.68
CA ILE A 4 -0.03 -0.24 2.80
C ILE A 4 -0.67 -0.31 4.17
N TYR A 5 -0.59 0.80 4.90
CA TYR A 5 -1.14 0.93 6.25
C TYR A 5 -2.38 1.80 6.22
N LEU A 6 -3.46 1.38 6.88
CA LEU A 6 -4.75 2.03 6.82
C LEU A 6 -5.18 2.49 8.21
N ASN A 7 -5.90 3.61 8.25
CA ASN A 7 -6.55 4.05 9.49
C ASN A 7 -7.88 3.35 9.81
N LYS A 8 -8.20 2.30 9.06
CA LYS A 8 -9.43 1.53 9.18
C LYS A 8 -9.17 0.08 8.72
N ILE A 9 -9.72 -0.86 9.47
CA ILE A 9 -9.75 -2.28 9.08
C ILE A 9 -10.68 -2.47 7.87
N LEU A 10 -10.16 -3.08 6.82
CA LEU A 10 -10.93 -3.62 5.70
C LEU A 10 -10.95 -5.14 5.82
N ASN A 11 -12.07 -5.76 5.47
CA ASN A 11 -12.12 -7.23 5.41
C ASN A 11 -11.51 -7.76 4.11
N ASN A 12 -11.20 -9.06 4.09
CA ASN A 12 -10.54 -9.69 2.95
C ASN A 12 -11.35 -9.62 1.65
N ASP A 13 -12.69 -9.65 1.72
CA ASP A 13 -13.54 -9.52 0.53
C ASP A 13 -13.45 -8.10 -0.07
N GLU A 14 -13.36 -7.06 0.78
CA GLU A 14 -13.16 -5.67 0.35
C GLU A 14 -11.81 -5.50 -0.37
N ILE A 15 -10.73 -6.06 0.20
CA ILE A 15 -9.38 -5.97 -0.37
C ILE A 15 -9.30 -6.75 -1.67
N LEU A 16 -9.78 -8.01 -1.67
CA LEU A 16 -9.79 -8.87 -2.86
C LEU A 16 -10.58 -8.23 -4.00
N LYS A 17 -11.76 -7.69 -3.71
CA LYS A 17 -12.59 -7.00 -4.69
C LYS A 17 -11.85 -5.79 -5.27
N THR A 18 -11.27 -4.95 -4.43
CA THR A 18 -10.56 -3.74 -4.87
C THR A 18 -9.42 -4.08 -5.81
N ILE A 19 -8.54 -5.00 -5.41
CA ILE A 19 -7.39 -5.40 -6.25
C ILE A 19 -7.88 -6.04 -7.57
N SER A 20 -8.96 -6.82 -7.52
CA SER A 20 -9.55 -7.47 -8.70
C SER A 20 -10.20 -6.47 -9.68
N GLU A 21 -10.80 -5.39 -9.16
CA GLU A 21 -11.39 -4.31 -9.97
C GLU A 21 -10.31 -3.43 -10.61
N VAL A 22 -9.19 -3.22 -9.91
CA VAL A 22 -8.04 -2.47 -10.43
C VAL A 22 -7.29 -3.29 -11.49
N PHE A 23 -6.97 -4.56 -11.20
CA PHE A 23 -6.19 -5.44 -12.07
C PHE A 23 -7.04 -6.58 -12.61
N THR A 24 -7.99 -6.23 -13.48
CA THR A 24 -9.00 -7.18 -14.00
C THR A 24 -8.45 -8.36 -14.81
N GLU A 25 -7.17 -8.34 -15.18
CA GLU A 25 -6.51 -9.44 -15.90
C GLU A 25 -5.59 -10.29 -15.00
N LEU A 26 -5.53 -10.00 -13.70
CA LEU A 26 -4.85 -10.81 -12.70
C LEU A 26 -5.84 -11.67 -11.91
N GLN A 27 -5.36 -12.82 -11.45
CA GLN A 27 -6.07 -13.62 -10.45
C GLN A 27 -5.59 -13.19 -9.07
N VAL A 28 -6.50 -12.67 -8.27
CA VAL A 28 -6.23 -12.17 -6.91
C VAL A 28 -6.53 -13.27 -5.90
N PHE A 29 -5.58 -13.50 -5.00
CA PHE A 29 -5.70 -14.47 -3.92
C PHE A 29 -5.49 -13.81 -2.55
N HIS A 30 -6.08 -14.42 -1.54
CA HIS A 30 -5.78 -14.10 -0.15
C HIS A 30 -5.04 -15.29 0.47
N ASP A 31 -3.90 -15.05 1.11
CA ASP A 31 -3.09 -16.11 1.73
C ASP A 31 -2.38 -15.60 3.01
N ASP A 32 -2.91 -15.96 4.18
CA ASP A 32 -2.32 -15.61 5.49
C ASP A 32 -1.11 -16.46 5.88
N PHE A 33 -0.59 -17.32 5.00
CA PHE A 33 0.55 -18.22 5.27
C PHE A 33 0.34 -19.19 6.44
N THR A 34 -0.92 -19.43 6.83
CA THR A 34 -1.29 -20.32 7.96
C THR A 34 -1.35 -21.81 7.58
N GLY A 35 -0.82 -22.18 6.40
CA GLY A 35 -0.85 -23.54 5.86
C GLY A 35 -2.14 -23.88 5.10
N ASN A 36 -3.04 -22.92 4.91
CA ASN A 36 -4.25 -23.03 4.07
C ASN A 36 -4.13 -22.16 2.80
N SER A 37 -2.93 -22.11 2.21
CA SER A 37 -2.70 -21.37 0.97
C SER A 37 -3.66 -21.83 -0.14
N PRO A 38 -4.20 -20.91 -0.96
CA PRO A 38 -5.11 -21.28 -2.03
C PRO A 38 -4.47 -22.27 -3.01
N GLU A 39 -5.11 -23.42 -3.27
CA GLU A 39 -4.54 -24.49 -4.10
C GLU A 39 -4.14 -24.05 -5.53
N LYS A 40 -4.79 -23.00 -6.04
CA LYS A 40 -4.53 -22.44 -7.38
C LYS A 40 -3.47 -21.36 -7.39
N LEU A 41 -3.03 -20.87 -6.23
CA LEU A 41 -2.00 -19.86 -6.16
C LEU A 41 -0.66 -20.48 -6.59
N ASP A 42 -0.10 -19.87 -7.63
CA ASP A 42 1.26 -20.12 -8.10
C ASP A 42 2.03 -18.80 -7.98
N ILE A 43 2.98 -18.75 -7.05
CA ILE A 43 3.75 -17.54 -6.71
C ILE A 43 4.73 -17.12 -7.81
N ASP A 44 5.06 -18.04 -8.72
CA ASP A 44 5.95 -17.78 -9.85
C ASP A 44 5.16 -17.36 -11.12
N ASN A 45 3.83 -17.45 -11.08
CA ASN A 45 2.97 -17.08 -12.20
C ASN A 45 2.71 -15.57 -12.25
N PRO A 46 3.09 -14.87 -13.33
CA PRO A 46 2.93 -13.42 -13.42
C PRO A 46 1.49 -12.91 -13.56
N ALA A 47 0.54 -13.82 -13.81
CA ALA A 47 -0.88 -13.53 -13.80
C ALA A 47 -1.50 -13.63 -12.39
N HIS A 48 -0.73 -14.01 -11.37
CA HIS A 48 -1.20 -14.13 -10.00
C HIS A 48 -0.69 -12.97 -9.15
N ILE A 49 -1.56 -12.46 -8.30
CA ILE A 49 -1.27 -11.49 -7.25
C ILE A 49 -1.96 -11.96 -5.98
N PHE A 50 -1.32 -11.79 -4.84
CA PHE A 50 -1.91 -12.20 -3.57
C PHE A 50 -1.60 -11.21 -2.47
N PHE A 51 -2.42 -11.25 -1.42
CA PHE A 51 -2.23 -10.40 -0.26
C PHE A 51 -2.52 -11.16 1.03
N ASN A 52 -2.00 -10.62 2.12
CA ASN A 52 -2.43 -10.94 3.47
C ASN A 52 -2.65 -9.64 4.26
N THR A 53 -3.22 -9.79 5.44
CA THR A 53 -3.44 -8.69 6.37
C THR A 53 -2.81 -9.01 7.71
N ASP A 54 -2.32 -8.00 8.39
CA ASP A 54 -1.78 -8.15 9.74
C ASP A 54 -2.04 -6.88 10.55
N ASP A 55 -1.96 -7.02 11.87
CA ASP A 55 -1.85 -5.85 12.73
C ASP A 55 -0.44 -5.26 12.56
N GLY A 56 -0.36 -3.95 12.42
CA GLY A 56 0.89 -3.25 12.63
C GLY A 56 1.10 -2.01 11.77
N PHE A 57 1.91 -1.15 12.38
CA PHE A 57 2.83 -0.08 11.94
C PHE A 57 3.51 0.43 13.23
N GLY A 58 2.84 0.22 14.38
CA GLY A 58 3.23 0.74 15.71
C GLY A 58 2.42 1.98 16.07
N SER A 59 1.83 2.64 15.06
CA SER A 59 0.95 3.79 15.22
C SER A 59 -0.46 3.35 15.60
N ARG A 60 -1.12 4.14 16.46
CA ARG A 60 -2.54 3.93 16.79
C ARG A 60 -3.47 4.21 15.62
N GLU A 61 -3.11 5.17 14.77
CA GLU A 61 -3.90 5.53 13.61
C GLU A 61 -3.74 4.46 12.53
N PHE A 62 -2.51 4.13 12.13
CA PHE A 62 -2.21 3.28 10.97
C PHE A 62 -1.90 1.82 11.33
N ASN A 63 -2.69 1.19 12.20
CA ASN A 63 -2.37 -0.15 12.73
C ASN A 63 -2.88 -1.34 11.89
N PHE A 64 -3.52 -1.11 10.73
CA PHE A 64 -3.98 -2.19 9.86
C PHE A 64 -3.10 -2.23 8.60
N ARG A 65 -2.37 -3.33 8.40
CA ARG A 65 -1.46 -3.51 7.27
C ARG A 65 -2.06 -4.45 6.23
N ILE A 66 -1.95 -4.06 4.97
CA ILE A 66 -2.12 -4.94 3.81
C ILE A 66 -0.74 -5.15 3.19
N SER A 67 -0.29 -6.40 3.08
CA SER A 67 0.92 -6.74 2.32
C SER A 67 0.54 -7.46 1.04
N ILE A 68 1.05 -6.98 -0.09
CA ILE A 68 0.73 -7.47 -1.43
C ILE A 68 2.00 -8.07 -2.05
N TYR A 69 1.80 -9.14 -2.81
CA TYR A 69 2.85 -9.95 -3.40
C TYR A 69 2.53 -10.27 -4.85
N ARG A 70 3.52 -10.06 -5.72
CA ARG A 70 3.47 -10.37 -7.15
C ARG A 70 4.86 -10.75 -7.66
N THR A 71 4.88 -11.61 -8.67
CA THR A 71 6.04 -11.87 -9.53
C THR A 71 5.71 -11.39 -10.95
N PRO A 72 6.60 -10.71 -11.69
CA PRO A 72 7.86 -10.15 -11.21
C PRO A 72 7.63 -8.91 -10.32
N LYS A 73 8.61 -8.55 -9.50
CA LYS A 73 8.57 -7.41 -8.56
C LYS A 73 8.80 -6.04 -9.24
N VAL A 74 8.65 -5.96 -10.55
CA VAL A 74 8.91 -4.70 -11.28
C VAL A 74 7.88 -3.66 -10.85
N HIS A 75 8.35 -2.43 -10.61
CA HIS A 75 7.54 -1.28 -10.21
C HIS A 75 6.75 -1.48 -8.91
N GLU A 76 7.27 -2.25 -7.96
CA GLU A 76 6.58 -2.52 -6.69
C GLU A 76 6.31 -1.24 -5.89
N LYS A 77 7.26 -0.30 -5.82
CA LYS A 77 7.12 0.94 -5.06
C LYS A 77 6.11 1.92 -5.67
N GLU A 78 6.10 2.03 -6.98
CA GLU A 78 5.12 2.85 -7.69
C GLU A 78 3.70 2.26 -7.56
N ARG A 79 3.58 0.92 -7.59
CA ARG A 79 2.30 0.22 -7.44
C ARG A 79 1.77 0.28 -6.01
N GLU A 80 2.65 0.23 -5.02
CA GLU A 80 2.34 0.42 -3.60
C GLU A 80 1.63 1.76 -3.37
N LEU A 81 2.23 2.86 -3.86
CA LEU A 81 1.64 4.20 -3.83
C LEU A 81 0.31 4.27 -4.60
N TYR A 82 0.27 3.69 -5.81
CA TYR A 82 -0.94 3.68 -6.63
C TYR A 82 -2.12 2.98 -5.94
N LEU A 83 -1.89 1.80 -5.36
CA LEU A 83 -2.91 1.05 -4.63
C LEU A 83 -3.33 1.77 -3.34
N ALA A 84 -2.38 2.37 -2.61
CA ALA A 84 -2.69 3.16 -1.42
C ALA A 84 -3.66 4.32 -1.75
N LYS A 85 -3.38 5.07 -2.83
CA LYS A 85 -4.28 6.10 -3.34
C LYS A 85 -5.66 5.54 -3.66
N ILE A 86 -5.75 4.42 -4.37
CA ILE A 86 -7.04 3.78 -4.70
C ILE A 86 -7.83 3.40 -3.44
N PHE A 87 -7.18 2.77 -2.45
CA PHE A 87 -7.83 2.44 -1.19
C PHE A 87 -8.32 3.69 -0.45
N SER A 88 -7.48 4.73 -0.38
CA SER A 88 -7.86 6.00 0.24
C SER A 88 -9.11 6.60 -0.40
N GLU A 89 -9.13 6.70 -1.73
CA GLU A 89 -10.24 7.31 -2.49
C GLU A 89 -11.52 6.48 -2.43
N GLN A 90 -11.41 5.16 -2.62
CA GLN A 90 -12.56 4.26 -2.69
C GLN A 90 -13.29 4.15 -1.34
N TYR A 91 -12.53 4.13 -0.23
CA TYR A 91 -13.08 3.94 1.10
C TYR A 91 -13.17 5.23 1.91
N ARG A 92 -12.66 6.36 1.40
CA ARG A 92 -12.54 7.64 2.11
C ARG A 92 -11.82 7.47 3.45
N ILE A 93 -10.67 6.82 3.38
CA ILE A 93 -9.80 6.51 4.53
C ILE A 93 -8.42 7.11 4.31
N LYS A 94 -7.65 7.22 5.39
CA LYS A 94 -6.23 7.53 5.26
C LYS A 94 -5.45 6.26 4.99
N THR A 95 -4.51 6.35 4.06
CA THR A 95 -3.52 5.31 3.81
C THR A 95 -2.12 5.87 3.95
N LEU A 96 -1.20 5.07 4.45
CA LEU A 96 0.21 5.39 4.65
C LEU A 96 1.08 4.36 3.93
N VAL A 97 2.14 4.86 3.29
CA VAL A 97 3.17 4.07 2.61
C VAL A 97 4.55 4.54 3.04
N PRO A 98 5.44 3.66 3.52
CA PRO A 98 6.84 4.00 3.81
C PRO A 98 7.56 4.58 2.60
N PHE A 99 8.27 5.68 2.81
CA PHE A 99 8.82 6.49 1.73
C PHE A 99 10.25 6.94 1.99
N SER A 100 11.14 6.73 1.02
CA SER A 100 12.49 7.29 1.08
C SER A 100 12.49 8.67 0.41
N ASN A 101 12.56 9.73 1.21
CA ASN A 101 12.58 11.09 0.70
C ASN A 101 13.87 11.34 -0.12
N PRO A 102 13.77 11.67 -1.43
CA PRO A 102 14.95 11.89 -2.27
C PRO A 102 15.78 13.11 -1.83
N ASP A 103 15.16 14.09 -1.16
CA ASP A 103 15.83 15.28 -0.67
C ASP A 103 16.58 15.05 0.66
N ASP A 104 16.27 13.93 1.34
CA ASP A 104 16.87 13.57 2.63
C ASP A 104 16.97 12.05 2.80
N LEU A 105 17.91 11.45 2.06
CA LEU A 105 18.16 10.00 2.07
C LEU A 105 18.70 9.46 3.41
N GLY A 106 19.04 10.34 4.36
CA GLY A 106 19.62 9.97 5.65
C GLY A 106 18.58 9.61 6.70
N ASP A 107 17.32 10.00 6.49
CA ASP A 107 16.23 9.80 7.43
C ASP A 107 15.31 8.65 6.95
N PRO A 108 15.21 7.55 7.72
CA PRO A 108 14.38 6.41 7.35
C PRO A 108 12.91 6.56 7.75
N PHE A 109 12.51 7.68 8.36
CA PHE A 109 11.21 7.82 9.03
C PHE A 109 10.14 8.56 8.21
N TYR A 110 10.38 8.75 6.91
CA TYR A 110 9.40 9.44 6.06
C TYR A 110 8.35 8.48 5.53
N ASP A 111 7.12 8.97 5.44
CA ASP A 111 6.00 8.30 4.81
C ASP A 111 5.24 9.21 3.85
N ILE A 112 4.51 8.59 2.93
CA ILE A 112 3.47 9.26 2.15
C ILE A 112 2.11 8.89 2.72
N VAL A 113 1.32 9.92 3.05
CA VAL A 113 -0.07 9.78 3.49
C VAL A 113 -1.01 10.29 2.39
N PHE A 114 -1.96 9.44 1.99
CA PHE A 114 -3.10 9.86 1.16
C PHE A 114 -4.31 10.11 2.05
N ASP A 115 -4.92 11.29 1.92
CA ASP A 115 -6.13 11.68 2.66
C ASP A 115 -6.98 12.67 1.84
N ASP A 116 -8.24 12.34 1.63
CA ASP A 116 -9.25 13.14 0.91
C ASP A 116 -8.75 13.72 -0.44
N GLY A 117 -8.09 12.87 -1.25
CA GLY A 117 -7.57 13.25 -2.57
C GLY A 117 -6.29 14.09 -2.55
N LYS A 118 -5.69 14.28 -1.37
CA LYS A 118 -4.40 14.96 -1.18
C LYS A 118 -3.31 13.99 -0.78
N ILE A 119 -2.07 14.39 -1.03
CA ILE A 119 -0.85 13.65 -0.69
C ILE A 119 -0.08 14.49 0.31
N TYR A 120 0.40 13.87 1.39
CA TYR A 120 1.19 14.53 2.42
C TYR A 120 2.49 13.77 2.65
N LEU A 121 3.56 14.50 2.93
CA LEU A 121 4.76 13.95 3.54
C LEU A 121 4.54 13.89 5.04
N ALA A 122 4.86 12.75 5.65
CA ALA A 122 4.71 12.50 7.07
C ALA A 122 5.98 11.91 7.68
N ASP A 123 6.06 11.94 9.01
CA ASP A 123 7.19 11.47 9.82
C ASP A 123 6.69 10.49 10.89
N ASP A 124 7.28 9.29 10.93
CA ASP A 124 6.97 8.22 11.89
C ASP A 124 8.05 8.00 12.97
N SER A 125 9.01 8.91 13.12
CA SER A 125 10.16 8.76 14.03
C SER A 125 9.77 8.55 15.51
N LYS A 126 8.53 8.91 15.86
CA LYS A 126 7.95 8.78 17.21
C LYS A 126 7.09 7.53 17.39
N VAL A 127 6.82 6.76 16.33
CA VAL A 127 5.89 5.63 16.36
C VAL A 127 6.40 4.50 17.28
N ASP A 128 7.71 4.25 17.30
CA ASP A 128 8.36 3.24 18.16
C ASP A 128 8.71 3.77 19.57
N ASP A 129 8.37 5.02 19.90
CA ASP A 129 8.40 5.45 21.29
C ASP A 129 7.31 4.65 22.02
N SER A 130 7.73 3.78 22.96
CA SER A 130 7.01 2.83 23.85
C SER A 130 5.55 3.14 24.32
N THR A 131 5.00 4.28 23.94
CA THR A 131 3.62 4.73 24.08
C THR A 131 2.75 4.57 22.82
N GLY A 132 3.31 4.10 21.69
CA GLY A 132 2.63 4.00 20.39
C GLY A 132 2.35 5.39 19.84
N GLY A 133 3.41 6.07 19.40
CA GLY A 133 3.34 7.45 18.92
C GLY A 133 2.51 7.59 17.65
N ASP A 134 2.10 8.83 17.37
CA ASP A 134 1.32 9.17 16.19
C ASP A 134 2.25 9.55 15.04
N VAL A 135 1.79 9.33 13.81
CA VAL A 135 2.46 9.80 12.60
C VAL A 135 2.21 11.30 12.47
N GLU A 136 3.26 12.09 12.28
CA GLU A 136 3.18 13.54 12.16
C GLU A 136 3.07 13.97 10.69
N ILE A 137 1.95 14.59 10.31
CA ILE A 137 1.81 15.18 8.98
C ILE A 137 2.65 16.46 8.89
N LEU A 138 3.64 16.49 7.99
CA LEU A 138 4.55 17.63 7.85
C LEU A 138 3.96 18.72 6.94
N HIS A 139 3.64 18.38 5.70
CA HIS A 139 3.04 19.28 4.71
C HIS A 139 2.44 18.52 3.52
N GLU A 140 1.57 19.19 2.75
CA GLU A 140 1.09 18.66 1.47
C GLU A 140 2.28 18.48 0.52
N TYR A 141 2.40 17.31 -0.10
CA TYR A 141 3.56 16.91 -0.88
C TYR A 141 3.15 16.64 -2.33
N HIS A 142 3.95 17.14 -3.27
CA HIS A 142 3.73 16.88 -4.68
C HIS A 142 4.55 15.66 -5.09
N LEU A 143 3.85 14.55 -5.33
CA LEU A 143 4.45 13.27 -5.74
C LEU A 143 3.97 12.90 -7.14
N GLU A 144 4.92 12.64 -8.04
CA GLU A 144 4.60 12.08 -9.36
C GLU A 144 4.08 10.64 -9.19
N MET A 145 2.88 10.39 -9.71
CA MET A 145 2.21 9.10 -9.61
C MET A 145 2.22 8.39 -10.96
N PHE A 146 2.20 7.06 -10.93
CA PHE A 146 2.10 6.23 -12.14
C PHE A 146 0.72 5.60 -12.26
N ASP A 147 0.21 5.55 -13.48
CA ASP A 147 -0.95 4.74 -13.82
C ASP A 147 -0.53 3.32 -14.19
N PHE A 148 -1.34 2.35 -13.78
CA PHE A 148 -1.15 0.95 -14.07
C PHE A 148 -2.28 0.39 -14.94
N ASP A 149 -1.94 -0.54 -15.84
CA ASP A 149 -2.91 -1.26 -16.63
C ASP A 149 -3.56 -2.40 -15.85
N LYS A 150 -4.45 -3.12 -16.53
CA LYS A 150 -5.21 -4.25 -15.98
C LYS A 150 -4.34 -5.44 -15.54
N LYS A 151 -3.06 -5.46 -15.94
CA LYS A 151 -2.05 -6.47 -15.60
C LYS A 151 -1.04 -5.96 -14.58
N ALA A 152 -1.25 -4.76 -14.03
CA ALA A 152 -0.33 -4.09 -13.12
C ALA A 152 1.01 -3.69 -13.76
N GLU A 153 1.01 -3.37 -15.05
CA GLU A 153 2.14 -2.76 -15.77
C GLU A 153 1.95 -1.25 -15.92
N ILE A 154 3.04 -0.47 -15.88
CA ILE A 154 2.95 1.00 -16.00
C ILE A 154 2.44 1.38 -17.39
N ILE A 155 1.41 2.24 -17.44
CA ILE A 155 0.89 2.83 -18.68
C ILE A 155 1.60 4.16 -18.98
N LYS A 156 1.51 5.12 -18.05
CA LYS A 156 1.95 6.51 -18.21
C LYS A 156 2.17 7.19 -16.85
N TYR A 157 2.86 8.32 -16.87
CA TYR A 157 2.98 9.27 -15.76
C TYR A 157 1.69 10.06 -15.56
N GLN A 158 1.32 10.29 -14.30
CA GLN A 158 0.38 11.33 -13.89
C GLN A 158 1.17 12.54 -13.38
N THR A 159 0.96 13.69 -14.00
CA THR A 159 1.34 15.00 -13.43
C THR A 159 0.11 15.50 -12.69
N THR A 160 0.11 15.44 -11.36
CA THR A 160 -0.93 16.01 -10.50
C THR A 160 -0.77 17.51 -10.30
#